data_AF-T2JCL8-F1
#
_entry.id   AF-T2JCL8-F1
#
_cell.length_a   1.000
_cell.length_b   1.000
_cell.length_c   1.000
_cell.angle_alpha   90.00
_cell.angle_beta   90.00
_cell.angle_gamma   90.00
#
_symmetry.space_group_name_H-M   'P 1'
#
loop_
_entity.id
_entity.type
_entity.pdbx_description
1 polymer ?
#
loop_
_entity_poly.entity_id
_entity_poly.type
_entity_poly.pdbx_seq_one_letter_code
_entity_poly.pdbx_strand_id
1 'polypeptide(L)'
;MTLTSAYLLVSHGSRDPRPQIALERLSYLVEEQLQFSTNKTSNPDQSSHCAVLSPVTMVQTASLELSELPLSEKIKQFATKLERVGIKTLKIVPLFLLPGVHVREDIPREIATAQAEIGHTIEIDLCPYLGSYEGLIKIISHQFLMYPQDARIIVSHGSRRQGGNDSVEAIATQLKAKVAYWSIKPSLSQQVHAFVKQGQQRITIVPYFLFTGGITNMIAQQVQQLQESLPQVQLNLGQPLGATPELAQMMVSHLINSSKSVIS
;
A
#
# COMPACT_ATOMS: atom_id res chain seq x y z
N MET A 1 -15.71 -12.20 -24.38
CA MET A 1 -14.40 -11.53 -24.26
C MET A 1 -14.28 -10.96 -22.85
N THR A 2 -13.74 -11.71 -21.89
CA THR A 2 -13.41 -11.16 -20.56
C THR A 2 -12.02 -10.55 -20.66
N LEU A 3 -11.94 -9.32 -21.14
CA LEU A 3 -10.70 -8.57 -21.21
C LEU A 3 -10.38 -8.08 -19.78
N THR A 4 -9.39 -8.71 -19.16
CA THR A 4 -8.88 -8.35 -17.84
C THR A 4 -8.21 -6.98 -17.88
N SER A 5 -8.49 -6.15 -16.89
CA SER A 5 -7.74 -4.91 -16.68
C SER A 5 -6.26 -5.23 -16.42
N ALA A 6 -5.37 -4.35 -16.87
CA ALA A 6 -4.00 -4.29 -16.38
C ALA A 6 -3.89 -3.35 -15.19
N TYR A 7 -2.83 -3.50 -14.40
CA TYR A 7 -2.62 -2.72 -13.18
C TYR A 7 -1.22 -2.10 -13.17
N LEU A 8 -1.14 -0.81 -12.85
CA LEU A 8 0.12 -0.11 -12.60
C LEU A 8 0.18 0.30 -11.13
N LEU A 9 1.05 -0.37 -10.37
CA LEU A 9 1.30 -0.04 -8.98
C LEU A 9 2.25 1.16 -8.90
N VAL A 10 1.74 2.30 -8.41
CA VAL A 10 2.50 3.55 -8.37
C VAL A 10 3.00 3.82 -6.96
N SER A 11 4.31 3.88 -6.79
CA SER A 11 4.97 4.28 -5.54
C SER A 11 5.57 5.69 -5.65
N HIS A 12 6.08 6.23 -4.54
CA HIS A 12 6.79 7.51 -4.54
C HIS A 12 8.14 7.43 -5.27
N GLY A 13 8.86 6.31 -5.19
CA GLY A 13 10.28 6.23 -5.59
C GLY A 13 11.24 6.50 -4.42
N SER A 14 12.43 5.91 -4.48
CA SER A 14 13.41 5.91 -3.40
C SER A 14 14.84 5.78 -3.93
N ARG A 15 15.80 6.44 -3.27
CA ARG A 15 17.25 6.20 -3.50
C ARG A 15 17.76 4.95 -2.79
N ASP A 16 17.07 4.55 -1.71
CA ASP A 16 17.28 3.24 -1.10
C ASP A 16 16.72 2.17 -2.05
N PRO A 17 17.50 1.12 -2.41
CA PRO A 17 17.05 0.09 -3.33
C PRO A 17 15.98 -0.85 -2.72
N ARG A 18 15.89 -0.95 -1.39
CA ARG A 18 14.99 -1.91 -0.72
C ARG A 18 13.50 -1.69 -1.02
N PRO A 19 12.96 -0.44 -0.98
CA PRO A 19 11.60 -0.18 -1.43
C PRO A 19 11.30 -0.61 -2.87
N GLN A 20 12.24 -0.45 -3.80
CA GLN A 20 12.03 -0.85 -5.21
C GLN A 20 11.95 -2.38 -5.34
N ILE A 21 12.85 -3.11 -4.68
CA ILE A 21 12.82 -4.59 -4.64
C ILE A 21 11.50 -5.08 -4.01
N ALA A 22 11.04 -4.43 -2.94
CA ALA A 22 9.79 -4.78 -2.29
C ALA A 22 8.57 -4.46 -3.18
N LEU A 23 8.61 -3.36 -3.93
CA LEU A 23 7.57 -3.00 -4.90
C LEU A 23 7.44 -4.05 -6.01
N GLU A 24 8.54 -4.51 -6.58
CA GLU A 24 8.58 -5.56 -7.60
C GLU A 24 8.06 -6.91 -7.06
N ARG A 25 8.43 -7.24 -5.83
CA ARG A 25 7.86 -8.42 -5.15
C ARG A 25 6.36 -8.29 -4.93
N LEU A 26 5.89 -7.10 -4.53
CA LEU A 26 4.46 -6.86 -4.33
C LEU A 26 3.70 -6.96 -5.66
N SER A 27 4.24 -6.46 -6.78
CA SER A 27 3.59 -6.63 -8.08
C SER A 27 3.45 -8.10 -8.48
N TYR A 28 4.48 -8.92 -8.24
CA TYR A 28 4.40 -10.36 -8.49
C TYR A 28 3.29 -11.02 -7.65
N LEU A 29 3.23 -10.73 -6.35
CA LEU A 29 2.19 -11.28 -5.47
C LEU A 29 0.78 -10.83 -5.86
N VAL A 30 0.62 -9.57 -6.27
CA VAL A 30 -0.67 -9.05 -6.75
C VAL A 30 -1.08 -9.74 -8.05
N GLU A 31 -0.16 -9.93 -8.98
CA GLU A 31 -0.40 -10.64 -10.25
C GLU A 31 -0.83 -12.10 -9.99
N GLU A 32 -0.12 -12.82 -9.12
CA GLU A 32 -0.46 -14.18 -8.71
C GLU A 32 -1.88 -14.26 -8.10
N GLN A 33 -2.23 -13.33 -7.20
CA GLN A 33 -3.55 -13.29 -6.57
C GLN A 33 -4.68 -12.94 -7.56
N LEU A 34 -4.42 -12.07 -8.54
CA LEU A 34 -5.39 -11.76 -9.59
C LEU A 34 -5.64 -12.98 -10.49
N GLN A 35 -4.58 -13.65 -10.94
CA GLN A 35 -4.68 -14.87 -11.75
C GLN A 35 -5.48 -15.96 -11.02
N PHE A 36 -5.18 -16.20 -9.74
CA PHE A 36 -5.91 -17.15 -8.93
C PHE A 36 -7.41 -16.80 -8.78
N SER A 37 -7.72 -15.51 -8.62
CA SER A 37 -9.10 -15.03 -8.47
C SER A 37 -9.91 -15.21 -9.76
N THR A 38 -9.31 -15.01 -10.94
CA THR A 38 -9.97 -15.22 -12.23
C THR A 38 -10.30 -16.69 -12.51
N ASN A 39 -9.40 -17.61 -12.10
CA ASN A 39 -9.60 -19.05 -12.29
C ASN A 39 -10.71 -19.64 -11.41
N LYS A 40 -11.02 -19.04 -10.25
CA LYS A 40 -12.14 -19.47 -9.38
C LYS A 40 -13.52 -19.13 -9.95
N THR A 41 -13.63 -18.09 -10.78
CA THR A 41 -14.90 -17.67 -11.40
C THR A 41 -15.24 -18.44 -12.68
N SER A 42 -14.28 -19.13 -13.28
CA SER A 42 -14.51 -20.08 -14.39
C SER A 42 -14.96 -21.43 -13.84
N ASN A 43 -16.26 -21.74 -14.00
CA ASN A 43 -16.89 -22.99 -13.56
C ASN A 43 -16.25 -24.23 -14.24
N PRO A 44 -16.01 -25.37 -13.54
CA PRO A 44 -15.43 -26.57 -14.16
C PRO A 44 -16.38 -27.34 -15.10
N ASP A 45 -17.68 -27.02 -15.11
CA ASP A 45 -18.73 -27.85 -15.73
C ASP A 45 -18.97 -27.61 -17.23
N GLN A 46 -18.10 -26.89 -17.93
CA GLN A 46 -18.21 -26.80 -19.39
C GLN A 46 -17.23 -27.75 -20.07
N SER A 47 -17.75 -28.92 -20.44
CA SER A 47 -17.18 -29.92 -21.35
C SER A 47 -17.01 -29.35 -22.77
N SER A 48 -16.13 -28.37 -22.92
CA SER A 48 -15.75 -27.78 -24.20
C SER A 48 -14.23 -27.80 -24.29
N HIS A 49 -13.69 -28.67 -25.14
CA HIS A 49 -12.26 -28.83 -25.46
C HIS A 49 -11.62 -27.62 -26.17
N CYS A 50 -12.08 -26.39 -25.88
CA CYS A 50 -11.40 -25.18 -26.29
C CYS A 50 -10.54 -24.73 -25.11
N ALA A 51 -9.21 -24.67 -25.29
CA ALA A 51 -8.34 -24.08 -24.29
C ALA A 51 -8.81 -22.65 -24.02
N VAL A 52 -9.56 -22.44 -22.95
CA VAL A 52 -9.95 -21.11 -22.49
C VAL A 52 -8.65 -20.46 -22.07
N LEU A 53 -8.10 -19.59 -22.93
CA LEU A 53 -6.93 -18.79 -22.61
C LEU A 53 -7.24 -18.06 -21.30
N SER A 54 -6.51 -18.39 -20.23
CA SER A 54 -6.62 -17.69 -18.96
C SER A 54 -6.46 -16.19 -19.23
N PRO A 55 -7.33 -15.34 -18.69
CA PRO A 55 -7.31 -13.94 -19.04
C PRO A 55 -5.99 -13.32 -18.58
N VAL A 56 -5.28 -12.69 -19.53
CA VAL A 56 -3.95 -12.12 -19.30
C VAL A 56 -4.11 -10.94 -18.35
N THR A 57 -3.72 -11.13 -17.09
CA THR A 57 -3.60 -10.03 -16.14
C THR A 57 -2.15 -9.60 -16.11
N MET A 58 -1.91 -8.31 -16.37
CA MET A 58 -0.57 -7.72 -16.34
C MET A 58 -0.47 -6.75 -15.18
N VAL A 59 0.54 -6.93 -14.33
CA VAL A 59 0.86 -5.97 -13.26
C VAL A 59 2.26 -5.40 -13.49
N GLN A 60 2.35 -4.07 -13.54
CA GLN A 60 3.64 -3.36 -13.59
C GLN A 60 3.76 -2.38 -12.44
N THR A 61 4.97 -1.86 -12.25
CA THR A 61 5.30 -0.88 -11.22
C THR A 61 5.81 0.41 -11.84
N ALA A 62 5.46 1.53 -11.24
CA ALA A 62 6.07 2.82 -11.55
C ALA A 62 6.37 3.60 -10.26
N SER A 63 7.28 4.55 -10.38
CA SER A 63 7.65 5.48 -9.32
C SER A 63 7.35 6.88 -9.82
N LEU A 64 6.67 7.67 -8.99
CA LEU A 64 6.32 9.05 -9.30
C LEU A 64 7.56 9.95 -9.34
N GLU A 65 8.51 9.72 -8.43
CA GLU A 65 9.78 10.43 -8.35
C GLU A 65 10.97 9.48 -8.50
N LEU A 66 12.17 10.07 -8.63
CA LEU A 66 13.46 9.35 -8.67
C LEU A 66 13.49 8.25 -9.75
N SER A 67 12.81 8.55 -10.85
CA SER A 67 12.56 7.71 -12.00
C SER A 67 13.19 8.36 -13.23
N GLU A 68 13.82 7.57 -14.11
CA GLU A 68 14.45 8.10 -15.34
C GLU A 68 13.45 8.77 -16.28
N LEU A 69 12.20 8.30 -16.26
CA LEU A 69 11.10 8.83 -17.05
C LEU A 69 9.99 9.36 -16.15
N PRO A 70 9.29 10.42 -16.55
CA PRO A 70 8.04 10.83 -15.90
C PRO A 70 7.02 9.69 -15.84
N LEU A 71 6.10 9.75 -14.87
CA LEU A 71 5.06 8.73 -14.71
C LEU A 71 4.15 8.66 -15.95
N SER A 72 3.80 9.81 -16.52
CA SER A 72 3.05 9.94 -17.77
C SER A 72 3.67 9.14 -18.93
N GLU A 73 4.99 9.26 -19.14
CA GLU A 73 5.70 8.47 -20.16
C GLU A 73 5.69 6.96 -19.87
N LYS A 74 5.81 6.56 -18.60
CA LYS A 74 5.68 5.14 -18.21
C LYS A 74 4.28 4.60 -18.47
N ILE A 75 3.24 5.39 -18.16
CA ILE A 75 1.84 5.06 -18.45
C ILE A 75 1.67 4.86 -19.96
N LYS A 76 2.19 5.77 -20.79
CA LYS A 76 2.17 5.66 -22.26
C LYS A 76 2.85 4.39 -22.77
N GLN A 77 4.07 4.13 -22.32
CA GLN A 77 4.81 2.92 -22.72
C GLN A 77 4.07 1.64 -22.33
N PHE A 78 3.42 1.64 -21.17
CA PHE A 78 2.63 0.48 -20.77
C PHE A 78 1.36 0.35 -21.60
N ALA A 79 0.64 1.46 -21.83
CA ALA A 79 -0.55 1.49 -22.69
C ALA A 79 -0.27 0.93 -24.10
N THR A 80 0.84 1.32 -24.74
CA THR A 80 1.22 0.74 -26.05
C THR A 80 1.44 -0.78 -25.99
N LYS A 81 1.95 -1.31 -24.87
CA LYS A 81 2.09 -2.78 -24.70
C LYS A 81 0.73 -3.45 -24.53
N LEU A 82 -0.18 -2.82 -23.78
CA LEU A 82 -1.53 -3.32 -23.52
C LEU A 82 -2.38 -3.39 -24.79
N GLU A 83 -2.27 -2.39 -25.66
CA GLU A 83 -2.98 -2.37 -26.95
C GLU A 83 -2.61 -3.58 -27.82
N ARG A 84 -1.31 -3.94 -27.89
CA ARG A 84 -0.82 -5.10 -28.68
C ARG A 84 -1.38 -6.43 -28.20
N VAL A 85 -1.75 -6.53 -26.93
CA VAL A 85 -2.33 -7.73 -26.33
C VAL A 85 -3.85 -7.63 -26.15
N GLY A 86 -4.46 -6.56 -26.65
CA GLY A 86 -5.91 -6.35 -26.65
C GLY A 86 -6.52 -5.94 -25.30
N ILE A 87 -5.71 -5.55 -24.31
CA ILE A 87 -6.21 -5.03 -23.02
C ILE A 87 -6.63 -3.57 -23.19
N LYS A 88 -7.86 -3.25 -22.78
CA LYS A 88 -8.47 -1.92 -22.99
C LYS A 88 -8.54 -1.05 -21.73
N THR A 89 -8.27 -1.60 -20.56
CA THR A 89 -8.39 -0.88 -19.28
C THR A 89 -7.10 -1.00 -18.50
N LEU A 90 -6.56 0.15 -18.08
CA LEU A 90 -5.39 0.28 -17.21
C LEU A 90 -5.80 0.91 -15.88
N LYS A 91 -5.66 0.16 -14.80
CA LYS A 91 -5.91 0.63 -13.44
C LYS A 91 -4.63 1.13 -12.79
N ILE A 92 -4.61 2.41 -12.45
CA ILE A 92 -3.53 3.03 -11.68
C ILE A 92 -3.81 2.84 -10.20
N VAL A 93 -2.91 2.19 -9.47
CA VAL A 93 -3.07 1.86 -8.05
C VAL A 93 -2.04 2.62 -7.23
N PRO A 94 -2.41 3.73 -6.56
CA PRO A 94 -1.48 4.51 -5.74
C PRO A 94 -1.13 3.77 -4.44
N LEU A 95 0.13 3.36 -4.29
CA LEU A 95 0.65 2.71 -3.10
C LEU A 95 1.12 3.71 -2.03
N PHE A 96 0.23 4.65 -1.70
CA PHE A 96 0.46 5.68 -0.69
C PHE A 96 -0.41 5.40 0.53
N LEU A 97 0.14 5.62 1.73
CA LEU A 97 -0.58 5.37 2.98
C LEU A 97 -1.34 6.58 3.51
N LEU A 98 -0.97 7.79 3.07
CA LEU A 98 -1.60 9.05 3.45
C LEU A 98 -1.98 9.86 2.20
N PRO A 99 -3.11 10.57 2.21
CA PRO A 99 -3.59 11.35 1.06
C PRO A 99 -2.84 12.69 0.94
N GLY A 100 -1.55 12.66 0.59
CA GLY A 100 -0.71 13.84 0.35
C GLY A 100 -0.89 14.48 -1.04
N VAL A 101 0.00 15.43 -1.39
CA VAL A 101 0.01 16.11 -2.72
C VAL A 101 0.02 15.07 -3.84
N HIS A 102 0.88 14.06 -3.72
CA HIS A 102 1.07 13.06 -4.77
C HIS A 102 -0.22 12.32 -5.14
N VAL A 103 -1.02 11.94 -4.16
CA VAL A 103 -2.28 11.23 -4.39
C VAL A 103 -3.34 12.16 -4.97
N ARG A 104 -3.42 13.40 -4.47
CA ARG A 104 -4.52 14.33 -4.80
C ARG A 104 -4.29 15.12 -6.07
N GLU A 105 -3.03 15.36 -6.43
CA GLU A 105 -2.65 16.36 -7.42
C GLU A 105 -1.70 15.76 -8.46
N ASP A 106 -0.57 15.18 -8.06
CA ASP A 106 0.46 14.75 -9.02
C ASP A 106 0.05 13.53 -9.86
N ILE A 107 -0.45 12.46 -9.24
CA ILE A 107 -0.87 11.26 -9.98
C ILE A 107 -2.03 11.58 -10.94
N PRO A 108 -3.11 12.28 -10.53
CA PRO A 108 -4.14 12.72 -11.48
C PRO A 108 -3.60 13.55 -12.64
N ARG A 109 -2.63 14.45 -12.38
CA ARG A 109 -1.99 15.27 -13.41
C ARG A 109 -1.18 14.42 -14.40
N GLU A 110 -0.38 13.48 -13.91
CA GLU A 110 0.39 12.56 -14.76
C GLU A 110 -0.50 11.65 -15.61
N ILE A 111 -1.64 11.21 -15.05
CA ILE A 111 -2.67 10.46 -15.80
C ILE A 111 -3.28 11.33 -16.91
N ALA A 112 -3.65 12.58 -16.61
CA ALA A 112 -4.22 13.49 -17.59
C ALA A 112 -3.25 13.76 -18.75
N THR A 113 -1.96 13.99 -18.45
CA THR A 113 -0.90 14.12 -19.47
C THR A 113 -0.80 12.87 -20.34
N ALA A 114 -0.74 11.68 -19.73
CA ALA A 114 -0.67 10.43 -20.49
C ALA A 114 -1.91 10.22 -21.37
N GLN A 115 -3.10 10.45 -20.84
CA GLN A 115 -4.37 10.26 -21.56
C GLN A 115 -4.48 11.19 -22.77
N ALA A 116 -4.02 12.44 -22.66
CA ALA A 116 -4.03 13.40 -23.76
C ALA A 116 -3.21 12.90 -24.97
N GLU A 117 -2.18 12.09 -24.72
CA GLU A 117 -1.30 11.57 -25.76
C GLU A 117 -1.69 10.17 -26.26
N ILE A 118 -2.26 9.32 -25.39
CA ILE A 118 -2.73 7.97 -25.75
C ILE A 118 -4.05 8.01 -26.53
N GLY A 119 -4.88 9.04 -26.32
CA GLY A 119 -6.22 9.12 -26.90
C GLY A 119 -7.19 8.14 -26.22
N HIS A 120 -8.19 7.62 -26.96
CA HIS A 120 -9.25 6.74 -26.42
C HIS A 120 -8.97 5.24 -26.59
N THR A 121 -7.74 4.86 -26.91
CA THR A 121 -7.36 3.46 -27.14
C THR A 121 -7.45 2.63 -25.85
N ILE A 122 -7.08 3.24 -24.72
CA ILE A 122 -7.11 2.61 -23.39
C ILE A 122 -7.79 3.56 -22.40
N GLU A 123 -8.70 3.00 -21.62
CA GLU A 123 -9.34 3.63 -20.47
C GLU A 123 -8.40 3.56 -19.27
N ILE A 124 -8.09 4.71 -18.65
CA ILE A 124 -7.22 4.80 -17.48
C ILE A 124 -8.05 5.13 -16.24
N ASP A 125 -8.12 4.18 -15.31
CA ASP A 125 -8.86 4.32 -14.06
C ASP A 125 -7.91 4.56 -12.89
N LEU A 126 -8.10 5.67 -12.18
CA LEU A 126 -7.40 5.91 -10.92
C LEU A 126 -8.13 5.21 -9.77
N CYS A 127 -7.51 4.18 -9.19
CA CYS A 127 -8.02 3.51 -8.00
C CYS A 127 -7.80 4.37 -6.73
N PRO A 128 -8.58 4.14 -5.66
CA PRO A 128 -8.29 4.74 -4.37
C PRO A 128 -6.87 4.38 -3.88
N TYR A 129 -6.24 5.28 -3.14
CA TYR A 129 -4.89 5.04 -2.61
C TYR A 129 -4.90 3.96 -1.52
N LEU A 130 -3.81 3.21 -1.38
CA LEU A 130 -3.71 2.06 -0.47
C LEU A 130 -4.16 2.36 0.96
N GLY A 131 -3.78 3.53 1.50
CA GLY A 131 -4.18 3.98 2.84
C GLY A 131 -5.69 4.15 3.08
N SER A 132 -6.49 4.18 2.02
CA SER A 132 -7.96 4.20 2.11
C SER A 132 -8.59 2.81 2.21
N TYR A 133 -7.81 1.73 2.07
CA TYR A 133 -8.33 0.38 2.08
C TYR A 133 -8.56 -0.07 3.53
N GLU A 134 -9.82 -0.29 3.91
CA GLU A 134 -10.20 -0.71 5.27
C GLU A 134 -9.48 -1.98 5.75
N GLY A 135 -9.11 -2.88 4.81
CA GLY A 135 -8.38 -4.10 5.09
C GLY A 135 -7.01 -3.89 5.73
N LEU A 136 -6.40 -2.70 5.63
CA LEU A 136 -5.13 -2.38 6.30
C LEU A 136 -5.23 -2.51 7.83
N ILE A 137 -6.39 -2.17 8.40
CA ILE A 137 -6.62 -2.27 9.85
C ILE A 137 -6.39 -3.70 10.32
N LYS A 138 -6.82 -4.70 9.53
CA LYS A 138 -6.65 -6.12 9.86
C LYS A 138 -5.17 -6.51 9.90
N ILE A 139 -4.40 -6.11 8.89
CA ILE A 139 -2.95 -6.40 8.81
C ILE A 139 -2.22 -5.80 10.01
N ILE A 140 -2.53 -4.55 10.36
CA ILE A 140 -1.93 -3.88 11.54
C ILE A 140 -2.38 -4.56 12.83
N SER A 141 -3.66 -4.96 12.93
CA SER A 141 -4.20 -5.63 14.12
C SER A 141 -3.46 -6.93 14.45
N HIS A 142 -3.09 -7.72 13.43
CA HIS A 142 -2.38 -8.99 13.63
C HIS A 142 -1.05 -8.82 14.38
N GLN A 143 -0.35 -7.70 14.15
CA GLN A 143 0.90 -7.41 14.88
C GLN A 143 0.66 -7.14 16.37
N PHE A 144 -0.47 -6.52 16.73
CA PHE A 144 -0.85 -6.32 18.13
C PHE A 144 -1.39 -7.59 18.80
N LEU A 145 -1.95 -8.54 18.03
CA LEU A 145 -2.47 -9.81 18.58
C LEU A 145 -1.38 -10.74 19.11
N MET A 146 -0.13 -10.58 18.67
CA MET A 146 1.00 -11.30 19.25
C MET A 146 1.26 -10.89 20.71
N TYR A 147 0.87 -9.67 21.08
CA TYR A 147 1.05 -9.10 22.41
C TYR A 147 -0.23 -8.37 22.87
N PRO A 148 -1.33 -9.09 23.11
CA PRO A 148 -2.66 -8.48 23.22
C PRO A 148 -2.81 -7.53 24.42
N GLN A 149 -1.97 -7.71 25.45
CA GLN A 149 -1.94 -6.93 26.69
C GLN A 149 -1.00 -5.72 26.63
N ASP A 150 -0.18 -5.59 25.58
CA ASP A 150 0.74 -4.47 25.45
C ASP A 150 -0.03 -3.17 25.15
N ALA A 151 0.49 -2.05 25.67
CA ALA A 151 0.09 -0.74 25.16
C ALA A 151 0.52 -0.60 23.69
N ARG A 152 -0.27 0.10 22.88
CA ARG A 152 -0.13 0.08 21.42
C ARG A 152 0.27 1.45 20.89
N ILE A 153 1.31 1.49 20.07
CA ILE A 153 1.73 2.67 19.30
C ILE A 153 1.72 2.31 17.82
N ILE A 154 1.14 3.19 17.00
CA ILE A 154 1.36 3.19 15.55
C ILE A 154 2.29 4.36 15.23
N VAL A 155 3.42 4.10 14.55
CA VAL A 155 4.36 5.15 14.13
C VAL A 155 4.19 5.40 12.64
N SER A 156 3.78 6.60 12.26
CA SER A 156 3.70 7.01 10.85
C SER A 156 4.69 8.14 10.53
N HIS A 157 4.85 8.46 9.26
CA HIS A 157 5.68 9.60 8.85
C HIS A 157 5.18 10.92 9.47
N GLY A 158 3.85 11.11 9.49
CA GLY A 158 3.20 12.35 9.88
C GLY A 158 3.19 13.41 8.79
N SER A 159 2.15 14.23 8.80
CA SER A 159 1.88 15.31 7.86
C SER A 159 1.51 16.59 8.58
N ARG A 160 2.02 17.74 8.09
CA ARG A 160 1.63 19.07 8.57
C ARG A 160 0.35 19.59 7.92
N ARG A 161 -0.17 18.92 6.88
CA ARG A 161 -1.42 19.33 6.21
C ARG A 161 -2.62 18.98 7.10
N GLN A 162 -3.60 19.88 7.14
CA GLN A 162 -4.90 19.59 7.73
C GLN A 162 -5.52 18.38 7.03
N GLY A 163 -6.08 17.45 7.80
CA GLY A 163 -6.62 16.21 7.26
C GLY A 163 -5.58 15.16 6.85
N GLY A 164 -4.29 15.48 6.97
CA GLY A 164 -3.20 14.66 6.44
C GLY A 164 -2.93 13.40 7.25
N ASN A 165 -3.35 13.37 8.52
CA ASN A 165 -3.14 12.23 9.43
C ASN A 165 -4.44 11.51 9.79
N ASP A 166 -5.61 12.03 9.40
CA ASP A 166 -6.93 11.53 9.83
C ASP A 166 -7.09 10.02 9.61
N SER A 167 -6.60 9.51 8.47
CA SER A 167 -6.64 8.07 8.16
C SER A 167 -5.87 7.22 9.17
N VAL A 168 -4.64 7.60 9.55
CA VAL A 168 -3.86 6.84 10.54
C VAL A 168 -4.39 7.04 11.96
N GLU A 169 -4.93 8.21 12.27
CA GLU A 169 -5.58 8.48 13.55
C GLU A 169 -6.84 7.63 13.73
N ALA A 170 -7.68 7.52 12.70
CA ALA A 170 -8.86 6.67 12.71
C ALA A 170 -8.49 5.18 12.91
N ILE A 171 -7.47 4.68 12.19
CA ILE A 171 -6.94 3.33 12.37
C ILE A 171 -6.48 3.12 13.82
N ALA A 172 -5.73 4.08 14.39
CA ALA A 172 -5.23 3.99 15.75
C ALA A 172 -6.37 4.00 16.78
N THR A 173 -7.38 4.84 16.61
CA THR A 173 -8.57 4.85 17.47
C THR A 173 -9.26 3.48 17.47
N GLN A 174 -9.49 2.90 16.29
CA GLN A 174 -10.13 1.59 16.16
C GLN A 174 -9.31 0.47 16.81
N LEU A 175 -7.98 0.54 16.71
CA LEU A 175 -7.06 -0.44 17.29
C LEU A 175 -6.68 -0.16 18.75
N LYS A 176 -7.27 0.89 19.35
CA LYS A 176 -6.94 1.36 20.72
C LYS A 176 -5.44 1.65 20.89
N ALA A 177 -4.83 2.24 19.87
CA ALA A 177 -3.44 2.63 19.83
C ALA A 177 -3.27 4.16 19.91
N LYS A 178 -2.11 4.61 20.38
CA LYS A 178 -1.68 6.00 20.22
C LYS A 178 -0.93 6.15 18.90
N VAL A 179 -1.10 7.27 18.21
CA VAL A 179 -0.27 7.62 17.05
C VAL A 179 0.98 8.36 17.50
N ALA A 180 2.12 7.98 16.96
CA ALA A 180 3.35 8.72 16.98
C ALA A 180 3.76 9.09 15.54
N TYR A 181 4.43 10.22 15.40
CA TYR A 181 4.87 10.73 14.11
C TYR A 181 6.39 10.88 14.06
N TRP A 182 6.96 10.58 12.90
CA TRP A 182 8.38 10.77 12.63
C TRP A 182 8.74 12.26 12.42
N SER A 183 7.94 12.97 11.61
CA SER A 183 8.26 14.33 11.15
C SER A 183 7.56 15.45 11.92
N ILE A 184 6.59 15.12 12.78
CA ILE A 184 5.80 16.05 13.59
C ILE A 184 5.58 15.49 15.01
N LYS A 185 4.85 16.23 15.85
CA LYS A 185 4.44 15.79 17.19
C LYS A 185 3.03 15.17 17.16
N PRO A 186 2.69 14.27 18.11
CA PRO A 186 3.57 13.71 19.13
C PRO A 186 4.60 12.73 18.55
N SER A 187 5.85 12.79 19.04
CA SER A 187 6.91 11.88 18.60
C SER A 187 6.82 10.50 19.26
N LEU A 188 7.55 9.52 18.72
CA LEU A 188 7.63 8.17 19.30
C LEU A 188 8.08 8.20 20.76
N SER A 189 9.16 8.92 21.05
CA SER A 189 9.65 9.10 22.42
C SER A 189 8.58 9.70 23.35
N GLN A 190 7.85 10.72 22.90
CA GLN A 190 6.78 11.33 23.71
C GLN A 190 5.68 10.32 24.05
N GLN A 191 5.27 9.48 23.10
CA GLN A 191 4.23 8.48 23.33
C GLN A 191 4.68 7.34 24.24
N VAL A 192 5.93 6.88 24.08
CA VAL A 192 6.52 5.87 24.99
C VAL A 192 6.55 6.40 26.42
N HIS A 193 7.08 7.60 26.64
CA HIS A 193 7.11 8.22 27.97
C HIS A 193 5.71 8.46 28.55
N ALA A 194 4.73 8.79 27.71
CA ALA A 194 3.35 8.94 28.16
C ALA A 194 2.77 7.62 28.69
N PHE A 195 3.08 6.49 28.06
CA PHE A 195 2.67 5.17 28.56
C PHE A 195 3.43 4.74 29.81
N VAL A 196 4.74 5.02 29.89
CA VAL A 196 5.55 4.77 31.10
C VAL A 196 4.94 5.49 32.31
N LYS A 197 4.56 6.77 32.15
CA LYS A 197 3.88 7.55 33.22
C LYS A 197 2.52 6.98 33.63
N GLN A 198 1.87 6.23 32.73
CA GLN A 198 0.61 5.53 32.99
C GLN A 198 0.82 4.15 33.62
N GLY A 199 2.05 3.80 34.00
CA GLY A 199 2.39 2.50 34.61
C GLY A 199 2.49 1.34 33.62
N GLN A 200 2.49 1.60 32.31
CA GLN A 200 2.61 0.55 31.31
C GLN A 200 4.05 0.03 31.27
N GLN A 201 4.19 -1.30 31.38
CA GLN A 201 5.48 -1.98 31.40
C GLN A 201 5.81 -2.67 30.06
N ARG A 202 4.85 -2.75 29.13
CA ARG A 202 5.01 -3.41 27.84
C ARG A 202 4.32 -2.61 26.75
N ILE A 203 5.04 -2.31 25.66
CA ILE A 203 4.55 -1.47 24.57
C ILE A 203 4.91 -2.12 23.24
N THR A 204 3.90 -2.40 22.41
CA THR A 204 4.09 -2.81 21.02
C THR A 204 3.98 -1.60 20.10
N ILE A 205 4.98 -1.43 19.23
CA ILE A 205 5.15 -0.29 18.32
C ILE A 205 5.09 -0.84 16.89
N VAL A 206 4.10 -0.42 16.10
CA VAL A 206 3.93 -0.88 14.71
C VAL A 206 4.23 0.27 13.74
N PRO A 207 5.24 0.13 12.86
CA PRO A 207 5.52 1.10 11.82
C PRO A 207 4.44 1.09 10.72
N TYR A 208 3.71 2.20 10.56
CA TYR A 208 2.79 2.42 9.44
C TYR A 208 3.54 2.95 8.22
N PHE A 209 4.36 2.06 7.65
CA PHE A 209 5.17 2.28 6.45
C PHE A 209 4.96 1.10 5.50
N LEU A 210 4.99 1.37 4.19
CA LEU A 210 4.75 0.33 3.20
C LEU A 210 5.93 -0.65 3.11
N PHE A 211 7.15 -0.14 3.04
CA PHE A 211 8.36 -0.95 2.92
C PHE A 211 9.42 -0.54 3.94
N THR A 212 10.40 -1.42 4.15
CA THR A 212 11.61 -1.08 4.90
C THR A 212 12.46 -0.08 4.12
N GLY A 213 13.15 0.82 4.84
CA GLY A 213 13.98 1.86 4.26
C GLY A 213 14.74 2.65 5.34
N GLY A 214 15.32 3.78 4.95
CA GLY A 214 16.08 4.64 5.88
C GLY A 214 15.29 5.05 7.12
N ILE A 215 14.03 5.48 6.95
CA ILE A 215 13.19 5.91 8.08
C ILE A 215 12.87 4.76 9.03
N THR A 216 12.52 3.57 8.52
CA THR A 216 12.23 2.43 9.38
C THR A 216 13.48 1.96 10.15
N ASN A 217 14.67 2.08 9.54
CA ASN A 217 15.93 1.80 10.24
C ASN A 217 16.15 2.79 11.39
N MET A 218 15.91 4.09 11.16
CA MET A 218 16.04 5.11 12.21
C MET A 218 15.01 4.92 13.33
N ILE A 219 13.78 4.50 13.00
CA ILE A 219 12.77 4.13 14.00
C ILE A 219 13.28 2.94 14.83
N ALA A 220 13.84 1.91 14.21
CA ALA A 220 14.38 0.75 14.93
C ALA A 220 15.52 1.14 15.88
N GLN A 221 16.44 1.99 15.43
CA GLN A 221 17.50 2.55 16.27
C GLN A 221 16.93 3.37 17.44
N GLN A 222 15.91 4.19 17.19
CA GLN A 222 15.26 4.97 18.24
C GLN A 222 14.56 4.08 19.28
N VAL A 223 13.92 2.98 18.86
CA VAL A 223 13.31 2.01 19.79
C VAL A 223 14.38 1.34 20.64
N GLN A 224 15.51 0.96 20.05
CA GLN A 224 16.62 0.37 20.81
C GLN A 224 17.17 1.35 21.87
N GLN A 225 17.40 2.61 21.50
CA GLN A 225 17.84 3.64 22.45
C GLN A 225 16.82 3.89 23.58
N LEU A 226 15.53 3.84 23.26
CA LEU A 226 14.47 3.94 24.29
C LEU A 226 14.45 2.71 25.20
N GLN A 227 14.69 1.52 24.66
CA GLN A 227 14.77 0.28 25.43
C GLN A 227 15.96 0.29 26.41
N GLU A 228 17.11 0.81 25.98
CA GLU A 228 18.32 0.96 26.82
C GLU A 228 18.11 1.98 27.95
N SER A 229 17.38 3.07 27.68
CA SER A 229 17.09 4.12 28.67
C SER A 229 15.91 3.82 29.61
N LEU A 230 15.07 2.83 29.27
CA LEU A 230 13.90 2.42 30.03
C LEU A 230 13.92 0.90 30.31
N PRO A 231 14.90 0.38 31.09
CA PRO A 231 15.08 -1.06 31.30
C PRO A 231 13.88 -1.74 31.99
N GLN A 232 13.03 -0.97 32.66
CA GLN A 232 11.80 -1.45 33.31
C GLN A 232 10.61 -1.62 32.34
N VAL A 233 10.75 -1.22 31.07
CA VAL A 233 9.69 -1.33 30.05
C VAL A 233 10.19 -2.17 28.89
N GLN A 234 9.39 -3.14 28.47
CA GLN A 234 9.64 -3.92 27.26
C GLN A 234 9.03 -3.22 26.04
N LEU A 235 9.85 -2.91 25.04
CA LEU A 235 9.43 -2.35 23.76
C LEU A 235 9.51 -3.42 22.67
N ASN A 236 8.36 -3.76 22.08
CA ASN A 236 8.26 -4.71 20.98
C ASN A 236 8.05 -3.94 19.67
N LEU A 237 9.05 -3.92 18.79
CA LEU A 237 8.93 -3.31 17.47
C LEU A 237 8.38 -4.32 16.45
N GLY A 238 7.23 -4.00 15.88
CA GLY A 238 6.63 -4.72 14.76
C GLY A 238 7.34 -4.44 13.43
N GLN A 239 6.70 -4.85 12.34
CA GLN A 239 7.21 -4.73 10.99
C GLN A 239 6.39 -3.70 10.18
N PRO A 240 7.01 -3.02 9.19
CA PRO A 240 6.27 -2.35 8.12
C PRO A 240 5.32 -3.32 7.41
N LEU A 241 4.34 -2.80 6.65
CA LEU A 241 3.33 -3.62 5.96
C LEU A 241 3.96 -4.67 5.03
N GLY A 242 5.01 -4.27 4.31
CA GLY A 242 5.85 -5.15 3.49
C GLY A 242 5.16 -5.70 2.24
N ALA A 243 5.94 -6.36 1.40
CA ALA A 243 5.44 -7.11 0.24
C ALA A 243 5.01 -8.52 0.68
N THR A 244 3.85 -8.61 1.34
CA THR A 244 3.33 -9.85 1.91
C THR A 244 2.17 -10.42 1.08
N PRO A 245 1.96 -11.75 1.07
CA PRO A 245 0.78 -12.35 0.45
C PRO A 245 -0.53 -11.81 1.02
N GLU A 246 -0.57 -11.51 2.32
CA GLU A 246 -1.73 -10.91 2.98
C GLU A 246 -2.06 -9.52 2.42
N LEU A 247 -1.05 -8.65 2.23
CA LEU A 247 -1.26 -7.34 1.64
C LEU A 247 -1.75 -7.46 0.19
N ALA A 248 -1.13 -8.32 -0.61
CA ALA A 248 -1.53 -8.55 -2.00
C ALA A 248 -2.97 -9.07 -2.09
N GLN A 249 -3.35 -10.05 -1.26
CA GLN A 249 -4.72 -10.58 -1.22
C GLN A 249 -5.74 -9.49 -0.84
N MET A 250 -5.40 -8.65 0.15
CA MET A 250 -6.25 -7.52 0.56
C MET A 250 -6.43 -6.52 -0.59
N MET A 251 -5.33 -6.14 -1.25
CA MET A 251 -5.38 -5.25 -2.42
C MET A 251 -6.25 -5.82 -3.54
N VAL A 252 -6.05 -7.08 -3.92
CA VAL A 252 -6.82 -7.73 -4.98
C VAL A 252 -8.30 -7.81 -4.64
N SER A 253 -8.63 -8.13 -3.39
CA SER A 253 -10.03 -8.15 -2.92
C SER A 253 -10.70 -6.79 -3.11
N HIS A 254 -10.00 -5.70 -2.78
CA HIS A 254 -10.51 -4.35 -3.00
C HIS A 254 -10.66 -4.04 -4.51
N LEU A 255 -9.62 -4.29 -5.31
CA LEU A 255 -9.61 -3.99 -6.75
C LEU A 255 -10.72 -4.70 -7.53
N ILE A 256 -11.05 -5.95 -7.15
CA ILE A 256 -12.14 -6.71 -7.78
C ILE A 256 -13.51 -6.17 -7.34
N ASN A 257 -13.70 -5.88 -6.05
CA ASN A 257 -14.99 -5.42 -5.53
C ASN A 257 -15.36 -4.01 -6.01
N SER A 258 -14.38 -3.10 -6.12
CA SER A 258 -14.59 -1.75 -6.67
C SER A 258 -15.01 -1.76 -8.15
N SER A 259 -14.75 -2.85 -8.87
CA SER A 259 -15.18 -3.02 -10.27
C SER A 259 -16.65 -3.42 -10.40
N LYS A 260 -17.28 -3.94 -9.34
CA LYS A 260 -18.67 -4.42 -9.37
C LYS A 260 -19.69 -3.33 -9.04
N SER A 261 -19.31 -2.31 -8.26
CA SER A 261 -20.22 -1.22 -7.87
C SER A 261 -20.52 -0.19 -8.96
N VAL A 262 -19.88 -0.27 -10.13
CA VAL A 262 -20.13 0.64 -11.27
C VAL A 262 -21.28 0.13 -12.17
N ILE A 263 -21.82 -1.06 -11.91
CA ILE A 263 -22.86 -1.72 -12.73
C ILE A 263 -24.20 -1.85 -11.99
N SER A 264 -24.45 -1.07 -10.91
CA SER A 264 -25.75 -1.02 -10.23
C SER A 264 -26.44 0.33 -10.40
#